data_AF-A0A0F9BCJ1-F1
#
_entry.id   AF-A0A0F9BCJ1-F1
#
_cell.length_a   1.000
_cell.length_b   1.000
_cell.length_c   1.000
_cell.angle_alpha   90.00
_cell.angle_beta   90.00
_cell.angle_gamma   90.00
#
_symmetry.space_group_name_H-M   'P 1'
#
loop_
_entity.id
_entity.type
_entity.pdbx_description
1 polymer ?
#
loop_
_entity_poly.entity_id
_entity_poly.type
_entity_poly.pdbx_seq_one_letter_code
_entity_poly.pdbx_strand_id
1 'polypeptide(L)'
;MKNRQIILTSEQVQRLQELEQLLVKHKSLLGLEEEHIEVGISAKTRAFIQWHKKEKNWGIYLLPSDNDFTPIHELGHIFLAKKSNFVYFARTGINNNKIFEGLLLIVNHLLDCFVDYNLIQFEGLYELYIDDAHLWIGAKKKGKIECKPINIAHSYKTLIGYYLSLKIINEKKNREHLINVKTTRNSR
;
A
#
# COMPACT_ATOMS: atom_id res chain seq x y z
N MET A 1 3.96 -25.71 -19.83
CA MET A 1 3.01 -24.61 -19.62
C MET A 1 2.86 -23.87 -20.94
N LYS A 2 1.64 -23.72 -21.47
CA LYS A 2 1.43 -22.95 -22.71
C LYS A 2 1.66 -21.46 -22.40
N ASN A 3 2.59 -20.81 -23.09
CA ASN A 3 2.76 -19.36 -23.05
C ASN A 3 1.48 -18.71 -23.58
N ARG A 4 0.56 -18.36 -22.68
CA ARG A 4 -0.54 -17.44 -23.02
C ARG A 4 0.12 -16.07 -23.18
N GLN A 5 0.28 -15.61 -24.41
CA GLN A 5 0.54 -14.20 -24.66
C GLN A 5 -0.67 -13.42 -24.12
N ILE A 6 -0.43 -12.59 -23.11
CA ILE A 6 -1.43 -11.65 -22.61
C ILE A 6 -1.53 -10.57 -23.68
N ILE A 7 -2.63 -10.58 -24.45
CA ILE A 7 -2.91 -9.51 -25.40
C ILE A 7 -3.53 -8.37 -24.60
N LEU A 8 -2.88 -7.22 -24.63
CA LEU A 8 -3.34 -6.01 -23.95
C LEU A 8 -4.10 -5.12 -24.92
N THR A 9 -5.15 -4.48 -24.43
CA THR A 9 -5.81 -3.41 -25.18
C THR A 9 -4.98 -2.12 -25.09
N SER A 10 -5.16 -1.20 -26.05
CA SER A 10 -4.50 0.10 -26.01
C SER A 10 -4.83 0.90 -24.73
N GLU A 11 -6.05 0.77 -24.23
CA GLU A 11 -6.49 1.38 -22.96
C GLU A 11 -5.71 0.81 -21.76
N GLN A 12 -5.49 -0.50 -21.71
CA GLN A 12 -4.70 -1.12 -20.65
C GLN A 12 -3.23 -0.69 -20.70
N VAL A 13 -2.66 -0.55 -21.91
CA VAL A 13 -1.30 -0.03 -22.09
C VAL A 13 -1.20 1.41 -21.60
N GLN A 14 -2.14 2.27 -22.00
CA GLN A 14 -2.19 3.66 -21.56
C GLN A 14 -2.31 3.75 -20.03
N ARG A 15 -3.21 2.96 -19.42
CA ARG A 15 -3.38 2.94 -17.97
C ARG A 15 -2.10 2.55 -17.25
N LEU A 16 -1.34 1.59 -17.77
CA LEU A 16 -0.06 1.21 -17.18
C LEU A 16 0.99 2.32 -17.27
N GLN A 17 1.01 3.07 -18.38
CA GLN A 17 1.90 4.24 -18.53
C GLN A 17 1.55 5.34 -17.53
N GLU A 18 0.26 5.59 -17.29
CA GLU A 18 -0.20 6.54 -16.25
C GLU A 18 0.24 6.09 -14.85
N LEU A 19 0.08 4.80 -14.53
CA LEU A 19 0.51 4.24 -13.25
C LEU A 19 2.03 4.26 -13.07
N GLU A 20 2.79 4.08 -14.16
CA GLU A 20 4.25 4.21 -14.15
C GLU A 20 4.68 5.65 -13.85
N GLN A 21 4.07 6.65 -14.47
CA GLN A 21 4.32 8.06 -14.17
C GLN A 21 3.96 8.39 -12.72
N LEU A 22 2.85 7.85 -12.21
CA LEU A 22 2.44 8.00 -10.82
C LEU A 22 3.50 7.43 -9.87
N LEU A 23 4.03 6.24 -10.15
CA LEU A 23 5.10 5.62 -9.35
C LEU A 23 6.37 6.48 -9.35
N VAL A 24 6.81 6.96 -10.52
CA VAL A 24 7.98 7.83 -10.64
C VAL A 24 7.84 9.09 -9.78
N LYS A 25 6.66 9.73 -9.79
CA LYS A 25 6.38 10.91 -8.95
C LYS A 25 6.53 10.61 -7.45
N HIS A 26 6.06 9.46 -7.00
CA HIS A 26 6.05 9.12 -5.57
C HIS A 26 7.35 8.47 -5.06
N LYS A 27 8.22 7.98 -5.96
CA LYS A 27 9.56 7.50 -5.57
C LYS A 27 10.36 8.58 -4.83
N SER A 28 10.33 9.80 -5.33
CA SER A 28 11.05 10.91 -4.71
C SER A 28 10.49 11.27 -3.34
N LEU A 29 9.17 11.24 -3.18
CA LEU A 29 8.54 11.48 -1.87
C LEU A 29 8.97 10.45 -0.82
N LEU A 30 9.21 9.20 -1.24
CA LEU A 30 9.60 8.11 -0.34
C LEU A 30 11.12 7.94 -0.20
N GLY A 31 11.94 8.77 -0.85
CA GLY A 31 13.40 8.64 -0.83
C GLY A 31 13.91 7.37 -1.53
N LEU A 32 13.25 6.97 -2.63
CA LEU A 32 13.55 5.77 -3.40
C LEU A 32 14.11 6.09 -4.80
N GLU A 33 14.67 7.28 -5.00
CA GLU A 33 15.17 7.74 -6.31
C GLU A 33 16.25 6.82 -6.88
N GLU A 34 17.13 6.32 -6.02
CA GLU A 34 18.22 5.41 -6.39
C GLU A 34 17.75 3.99 -6.68
N GLU A 35 16.53 3.61 -6.29
CA GLU A 35 16.01 2.27 -6.54
C GLU A 35 15.61 2.12 -8.00
N HIS A 36 16.07 1.06 -8.65
CA HIS A 36 15.62 0.70 -9.98
C HIS A 36 14.29 -0.05 -9.84
N ILE A 37 13.20 0.54 -10.35
CA ILE A 37 11.85 -0.01 -10.25
C ILE A 37 11.28 -0.14 -11.66
N GLU A 38 10.88 -1.34 -12.04
CA GLU A 38 10.15 -1.64 -13.26
C GLU A 38 8.67 -1.89 -12.95
N VAL A 39 7.79 -1.47 -13.87
CA VAL A 39 6.35 -1.70 -13.75
C VAL A 39 5.95 -2.75 -14.77
N GLY A 40 5.19 -3.73 -14.33
CA GLY A 40 4.73 -4.82 -15.17
C GLY A 40 3.27 -5.17 -14.92
N ILE A 41 2.77 -6.10 -15.73
CA ILE A 41 1.42 -6.64 -15.55
C ILE A 41 1.49 -7.89 -14.71
N SER A 42 0.65 -7.94 -13.70
CA SER A 42 0.53 -9.11 -12.87
C SER A 42 -0.02 -10.30 -13.66
N ALA A 43 0.75 -11.39 -13.68
CA ALA A 43 0.26 -12.70 -14.10
C ALA A 43 -0.59 -13.39 -13.00
N LYS A 44 -0.73 -12.78 -11.83
CA LYS A 44 -1.51 -13.26 -10.68
C LYS A 44 -2.84 -12.52 -10.62
N THR A 45 -3.75 -12.98 -9.76
CA THR A 45 -5.05 -12.32 -9.51
C THR A 45 -4.95 -11.12 -8.56
N ARG A 46 -3.76 -10.54 -8.38
CA ARG A 46 -3.49 -9.40 -7.49
C ARG A 46 -2.20 -8.69 -7.88
N ALA A 47 -2.03 -7.45 -7.45
CA ALA A 47 -0.75 -6.78 -7.48
C ALA A 47 0.31 -7.52 -6.64
N PHE A 48 1.58 -7.42 -7.03
CA PHE A 48 2.68 -7.97 -6.26
C PHE A 48 4.02 -7.32 -6.57
N ILE A 49 4.94 -7.41 -5.61
CA ILE A 49 6.33 -7.00 -5.76
C ILE A 49 7.25 -8.21 -5.91
N GLN A 50 8.27 -8.08 -6.74
CA GLN A 50 9.34 -9.06 -6.90
C GLN A 50 10.71 -8.38 -6.97
N TRP A 51 11.70 -8.96 -6.29
CA TRP A 51 13.10 -8.57 -6.47
C TRP A 51 13.76 -9.44 -7.54
N HIS A 52 14.23 -8.83 -8.62
CA HIS A 52 14.95 -9.52 -9.68
C HIS A 52 16.45 -9.49 -9.39
N LYS A 53 16.95 -10.61 -8.84
CA LYS A 53 18.34 -10.68 -8.35
C LYS A 53 19.40 -10.42 -9.41
N LYS A 54 19.14 -10.81 -10.67
CA LYS A 54 20.11 -10.71 -11.76
C LYS A 54 20.20 -9.27 -12.27
N GLU A 55 19.05 -8.65 -12.47
CA GLU A 55 18.89 -7.27 -12.93
C GLU A 55 19.09 -6.24 -11.81
N LYS A 56 19.04 -6.69 -10.55
CA LYS A 56 19.12 -5.87 -9.32
C LYS A 56 18.10 -4.74 -9.29
N ASN A 57 16.86 -5.06 -9.68
CA ASN A 57 15.75 -4.12 -9.65
C ASN A 57 14.51 -4.73 -8.97
N TRP A 58 13.62 -3.83 -8.55
CA TRP A 58 12.28 -4.18 -8.07
C TRP A 58 11.31 -4.18 -9.24
N GLY A 59 10.51 -5.22 -9.37
CA GLY A 59 9.34 -5.24 -10.24
C GLY A 59 8.07 -5.06 -9.43
N ILE A 60 7.29 -4.03 -9.77
CA ILE A 60 5.92 -3.83 -9.27
C ILE A 60 4.97 -4.28 -10.37
N TYR A 61 4.24 -5.35 -10.11
CA TYR A 61 3.36 -5.99 -11.07
C TYR A 61 1.91 -5.71 -10.69
N LEU A 62 1.19 -4.98 -11.55
CA LEU A 62 -0.15 -4.45 -11.27
C LEU A 62 -1.21 -5.14 -12.12
N LEU A 63 -2.45 -5.13 -11.66
CA LEU A 63 -3.61 -5.43 -12.50
C LEU A 63 -3.99 -4.16 -13.27
N PRO A 64 -4.43 -4.25 -14.54
CA PRO A 64 -4.90 -3.07 -15.28
C PRO A 64 -6.09 -2.36 -14.62
N SER A 65 -6.85 -3.05 -13.77
CA SER A 65 -7.99 -2.53 -13.02
C SER A 65 -7.62 -1.87 -11.69
N ASP A 66 -6.34 -1.88 -11.31
CA ASP A 66 -5.91 -1.29 -10.05
C ASP A 66 -6.08 0.23 -10.07
N ASN A 67 -6.49 0.78 -8.92
CA ASN A 67 -6.59 2.22 -8.74
C ASN A 67 -5.20 2.84 -8.51
N ASP A 68 -5.17 4.17 -8.38
CA ASP A 68 -3.92 4.92 -8.21
C ASP A 68 -3.22 4.64 -6.87
N PHE A 69 -3.95 4.18 -5.86
CA PHE A 69 -3.36 3.91 -4.54
C PHE A 69 -2.59 2.58 -4.52
N THR A 70 -3.05 1.54 -5.19
CA THR A 70 -2.38 0.22 -5.24
C THR A 70 -0.89 0.29 -5.59
N PRO A 71 -0.45 0.93 -6.69
CA PRO A 71 0.98 1.03 -6.98
C PRO A 71 1.78 1.77 -5.91
N ILE A 72 1.20 2.82 -5.31
CA ILE A 72 1.84 3.56 -4.23
C ILE A 72 1.97 2.70 -2.98
N HIS A 73 0.95 1.89 -2.68
CA HIS A 73 0.99 0.91 -1.60
C HIS A 73 2.15 -0.09 -1.81
N GLU A 74 2.29 -0.66 -3.00
CA GLU A 74 3.41 -1.56 -3.32
C GLU A 74 4.77 -0.84 -3.21
N LEU A 75 4.84 0.44 -3.60
CA LEU A 75 6.04 1.25 -3.41
C LEU A 75 6.37 1.45 -1.91
N GLY A 76 5.34 1.58 -1.07
CA GLY A 76 5.47 1.68 0.38
C GLY A 76 6.06 0.44 1.05
N HIS A 77 5.84 -0.75 0.48
CA HIS A 77 6.51 -1.98 0.92
C HIS A 77 8.03 -1.93 0.66
N ILE A 78 8.45 -1.40 -0.50
CA ILE A 78 9.88 -1.21 -0.82
C ILE A 78 10.49 -0.18 0.13
N PHE A 79 9.81 0.94 0.36
CA PHE A 79 10.19 1.94 1.36
C PHE A 79 10.39 1.31 2.74
N LEU A 80 9.44 0.51 3.22
CA LEU A 80 9.52 -0.12 4.52
C LEU A 80 10.69 -1.10 4.60
N ALA A 81 10.92 -1.90 3.55
CA ALA A 81 12.05 -2.82 3.47
C ALA A 81 13.41 -2.11 3.51
N LYS A 82 13.53 -0.95 2.86
CA LYS A 82 14.74 -0.12 2.91
C LYS A 82 14.95 0.49 4.29
N LYS A 83 13.91 1.11 4.85
CA LYS A 83 13.94 1.75 6.18
C LYS A 83 14.32 0.77 7.30
N SER A 84 13.88 -0.49 7.18
CA SER A 84 14.17 -1.53 8.16
C SER A 84 15.41 -2.37 7.86
N ASN A 85 16.04 -2.17 6.69
CA ASN A 85 17.08 -3.05 6.15
C ASN A 85 16.63 -4.54 6.11
N PHE A 86 15.37 -4.79 5.75
CA PHE A 86 14.79 -6.12 5.73
C PHE A 86 13.94 -6.36 4.47
N VAL A 87 14.57 -6.97 3.46
CA VAL A 87 14.01 -7.21 2.11
C VAL A 87 12.67 -7.96 2.11
N TYR A 88 12.38 -8.75 3.14
CA TYR A 88 11.16 -9.54 3.21
C TYR A 88 9.91 -8.70 3.44
N PHE A 89 10.02 -7.45 3.90
CA PHE A 89 8.86 -6.54 3.96
C PHE A 89 8.34 -6.13 2.58
N ALA A 90 9.14 -6.29 1.53
CA ALA A 90 8.73 -6.10 0.15
C ALA A 90 8.41 -7.41 -0.59
N ARG A 91 8.49 -8.56 0.08
CA ARG A 91 8.17 -9.85 -0.55
C ARG A 91 6.73 -10.25 -0.28
N THR A 92 5.90 -10.19 -1.31
CA THR A 92 4.56 -10.78 -1.25
C THR A 92 4.64 -12.31 -1.38
N GLY A 93 4.13 -13.04 -0.37
CA GLY A 93 3.92 -14.49 -0.43
C GLY A 93 5.14 -15.34 -0.08
N ILE A 94 5.24 -15.76 1.18
CA ILE A 94 6.06 -16.90 1.59
C ILE A 94 5.39 -18.17 1.06
N ASN A 95 6.16 -19.04 0.36
CA ASN A 95 5.63 -20.29 -0.16
C ASN A 95 5.03 -21.14 0.97
N ASN A 96 3.76 -21.49 0.78
CA ASN A 96 2.87 -22.09 1.78
C ASN A 96 3.46 -23.34 2.45
N ASN A 97 3.83 -23.22 3.72
CA ASN A 97 3.67 -24.32 4.66
C ASN A 97 2.24 -24.22 5.21
N LYS A 98 1.36 -25.16 4.82
CA LYS A 98 -0.09 -25.13 5.14
C LYS A 98 -0.40 -24.94 6.63
N ILE A 99 0.53 -25.34 7.52
CA ILE A 99 0.43 -25.19 8.98
C ILE A 99 0.38 -23.72 9.40
N PHE A 100 1.00 -22.81 8.65
CA PHE A 100 1.15 -21.39 9.02
C PHE A 100 0.35 -20.43 8.13
N GLU A 101 -0.51 -20.95 7.24
CA GLU A 101 -1.22 -20.11 6.26
C GLU A 101 -2.06 -19.01 6.92
N GLY A 102 -2.77 -19.32 8.01
CA GLY A 102 -3.54 -18.33 8.76
C GLY A 102 -2.68 -17.26 9.45
N LEU A 103 -1.53 -17.64 10.01
CA LEU A 103 -0.61 -16.69 10.65
C LEU A 103 0.06 -15.79 9.61
N LEU A 104 0.46 -16.36 8.47
CA LEU A 104 1.04 -15.61 7.36
C LEU A 104 0.06 -14.57 6.80
N LEU A 105 -1.24 -14.90 6.71
CA LEU A 105 -2.27 -13.93 6.33
C LEU A 105 -2.35 -12.76 7.32
N ILE A 106 -2.31 -13.03 8.62
CA ILE A 106 -2.33 -11.98 9.66
C ILE A 106 -1.07 -11.11 9.58
N VAL A 107 0.11 -11.72 9.43
CA VAL A 107 1.38 -10.99 9.35
C VAL A 107 1.42 -10.10 8.10
N ASN A 108 1.07 -10.65 6.92
CA ASN A 108 0.99 -9.85 5.70
C ASN A 108 0.02 -8.68 5.89
N HIS A 109 -1.13 -8.94 6.52
CA HIS A 109 -2.10 -7.88 6.75
C HIS A 109 -1.61 -6.77 7.70
N LEU A 110 -0.87 -7.14 8.75
CA LEU A 110 -0.23 -6.16 9.63
C LEU A 110 0.82 -5.34 8.88
N LEU A 111 1.59 -5.96 7.98
CA LEU A 111 2.56 -5.26 7.14
C LEU A 111 1.87 -4.24 6.24
N ASP A 112 0.78 -4.61 5.56
CA ASP A 112 -0.01 -3.68 4.73
C ASP A 112 -0.47 -2.47 5.56
N CYS A 113 -0.97 -2.69 6.79
CA CYS A 113 -1.36 -1.61 7.69
C CYS A 113 -0.19 -0.72 8.10
N PHE A 114 1.00 -1.28 8.32
CA PHE A 114 2.21 -0.50 8.60
C PHE A 114 2.65 0.32 7.39
N VAL A 115 2.56 -0.25 6.19
CA VAL A 115 2.82 0.46 4.94
C VAL A 115 1.87 1.63 4.80
N ASP A 116 0.56 1.40 4.87
CA ASP A 116 -0.46 2.44 4.80
C ASP A 116 -0.21 3.54 5.84
N TYR A 117 0.02 3.15 7.10
CA TYR A 117 0.30 4.11 8.17
C TYR A 117 1.51 4.99 7.90
N ASN A 118 2.58 4.46 7.30
CA ASN A 118 3.76 5.25 6.95
C ASN A 118 3.49 6.13 5.72
N LEU A 119 2.74 5.65 4.73
CA LEU A 119 2.41 6.39 3.51
C LEU A 119 1.50 7.59 3.79
N ILE A 120 0.49 7.44 4.64
CA ILE A 120 -0.45 8.53 4.94
C ILE A 120 0.16 9.69 5.73
N GLN A 121 1.42 9.58 6.17
CA GLN A 121 2.15 10.69 6.78
C GLN A 121 2.68 11.69 5.74
N PHE A 122 2.71 11.31 4.45
CA PHE A 122 3.12 12.17 3.35
C PHE A 122 1.92 12.92 2.78
N GLU A 123 2.09 14.23 2.58
CA GLU A 123 1.08 15.08 1.95
C GLU A 123 0.75 14.57 0.54
N GLY A 124 -0.55 14.51 0.19
CA GLY A 124 -1.04 14.00 -1.09
C GLY A 124 -1.30 12.49 -1.13
N LEU A 125 -0.68 11.70 -0.23
CA LEU A 125 -0.93 10.25 -0.15
C LEU A 125 -2.13 9.90 0.74
N TYR A 126 -2.44 10.76 1.71
CA TYR A 126 -3.59 10.59 2.58
C TYR A 126 -4.91 10.60 1.79
N GLU A 127 -5.06 11.52 0.85
CA GLU A 127 -6.26 11.67 0.03
C GLU A 127 -6.50 10.43 -0.84
N LEU A 128 -5.44 9.91 -1.49
CA LEU A 128 -5.51 8.70 -2.30
C LEU A 128 -5.89 7.47 -1.47
N TYR A 129 -5.38 7.36 -0.25
CA TYR A 129 -5.76 6.30 0.69
C TYR A 129 -7.24 6.38 1.09
N ILE A 130 -7.73 7.59 1.35
CA ILE A 130 -9.13 7.80 1.71
C ILE A 130 -10.06 7.42 0.55
N ASP A 131 -9.71 7.77 -0.69
CA ASP A 131 -10.50 7.38 -1.87
C ASP A 131 -10.55 5.86 -2.05
N ASP A 132 -9.41 5.17 -1.90
CA ASP A 132 -9.36 3.70 -1.91
C ASP A 132 -10.24 3.09 -0.80
N ALA A 133 -10.12 3.60 0.43
CA ALA A 133 -10.92 3.14 1.56
C ALA A 133 -12.43 3.30 1.30
N HIS A 134 -12.85 4.42 0.68
CA HIS A 134 -14.24 4.63 0.31
C HIS A 134 -14.72 3.67 -0.78
N LEU A 135 -13.90 3.38 -1.79
CA LEU A 135 -14.21 2.38 -2.83
C LEU A 135 -14.44 1.01 -2.19
N TRP A 136 -13.58 0.60 -1.26
CA TRP A 136 -13.71 -0.65 -0.51
C TRP A 136 -15.00 -0.71 0.31
N ILE A 137 -15.29 0.34 1.09
CA ILE A 137 -16.51 0.43 1.90
C ILE A 137 -17.76 0.40 1.00
N GLY A 138 -17.74 1.15 -0.10
CA GLY A 138 -18.83 1.23 -1.06
C GLY A 138 -19.10 -0.09 -1.78
N ALA A 139 -18.05 -0.79 -2.22
CA ALA A 139 -18.15 -2.10 -2.86
C ALA A 139 -18.73 -3.16 -1.90
N LYS A 140 -18.34 -3.12 -0.62
CA LYS A 140 -18.89 -3.96 0.44
C LYS A 140 -20.37 -3.69 0.69
N LYS A 141 -20.78 -2.41 0.78
CA LYS A 141 -22.19 -2.03 0.94
C LYS A 141 -23.08 -2.51 -0.22
N LYS A 142 -22.52 -2.59 -1.44
CA LYS A 142 -23.25 -3.04 -2.64
C LYS A 142 -23.26 -4.56 -2.84
N GLY A 143 -22.71 -5.34 -1.90
CA GLY A 143 -22.64 -6.80 -2.00
C GLY A 143 -21.79 -7.31 -3.18
N LYS A 144 -20.99 -6.43 -3.81
CA LYS A 144 -20.16 -6.77 -4.99
C LYS A 144 -18.87 -7.51 -4.61
N ILE A 145 -18.54 -7.52 -3.32
CA ILE A 145 -17.47 -8.32 -2.75
C ILE A 145 -18.15 -9.41 -1.92
N GLU A 146 -18.11 -10.66 -2.41
CA GLU A 146 -18.52 -11.83 -1.63
C GLU A 146 -17.52 -12.04 -0.47
N CYS A 147 -17.69 -11.30 0.62
CA CYS A 147 -16.96 -11.60 1.84
C CYS A 147 -17.63 -12.81 2.51
N LYS A 148 -16.93 -13.95 2.51
CA LYS A 148 -17.10 -14.98 3.55
C LYS A 148 -17.19 -14.29 4.94
N PRO A 149 -17.98 -14.83 5.89
CA PRO A 149 -18.34 -14.17 7.14
C PRO A 149 -17.13 -13.50 7.79
N ILE A 150 -17.35 -12.27 8.26
CA ILE A 150 -16.35 -11.33 8.78
C ILE A 150 -15.32 -12.10 9.62
N ASN A 151 -14.19 -12.42 8.97
CA ASN A 151 -13.07 -13.08 9.61
C ASN A 151 -12.54 -12.11 10.66
N ILE A 152 -12.29 -12.59 11.88
CA ILE A 152 -11.80 -11.82 13.02
C ILE A 152 -10.67 -10.86 12.60
N ALA A 153 -9.81 -11.25 11.65
CA ALA A 153 -8.79 -10.41 11.04
C ALA A 153 -9.29 -9.10 10.40
N HIS A 154 -10.46 -9.08 9.77
CA HIS A 154 -11.06 -7.87 9.17
C HIS A 154 -11.70 -6.96 10.24
N SER A 155 -12.23 -7.54 11.32
CA SER A 155 -12.64 -6.78 12.50
C SER A 155 -11.43 -6.14 13.18
N TYR A 156 -10.30 -6.87 13.28
CA TYR A 156 -9.02 -6.32 13.74
C TYR A 156 -8.44 -5.26 12.78
N LYS A 157 -8.56 -5.40 11.46
CA LYS A 157 -8.21 -4.35 10.47
C LYS A 157 -8.93 -3.05 10.79
N THR A 158 -10.25 -3.16 10.98
CA THR A 158 -11.10 -2.01 11.28
C THR A 158 -10.77 -1.45 12.67
N LEU A 159 -10.49 -2.30 13.67
CA LEU A 159 -10.17 -1.90 15.03
C LEU A 159 -8.79 -1.22 15.14
N ILE A 160 -7.76 -1.78 14.48
CA ILE A 160 -6.41 -1.23 14.43
C ILE A 160 -6.40 0.04 13.58
N GLY A 161 -7.06 0.04 12.42
CA GLY A 161 -7.21 1.24 11.60
C GLY A 161 -7.95 2.36 12.33
N TYR A 162 -9.02 2.04 13.05
CA TYR A 162 -9.75 2.98 13.90
C TYR A 162 -8.90 3.49 15.07
N TYR A 163 -8.20 2.60 15.77
CA TYR A 163 -7.30 2.96 16.87
C TYR A 163 -6.16 3.87 16.40
N LEU A 164 -5.51 3.55 15.29
CA LEU A 164 -4.46 4.37 14.68
C LEU A 164 -5.02 5.72 14.23
N SER A 165 -6.19 5.75 13.59
CA SER A 165 -6.86 7.00 13.18
C SER A 165 -7.18 7.89 14.38
N LEU A 166 -7.70 7.33 15.48
CA LEU A 166 -7.98 8.07 16.71
C LEU A 166 -6.69 8.60 17.37
N LYS A 167 -5.62 7.80 17.38
CA LYS A 167 -4.33 8.23 17.91
C LYS A 167 -3.74 9.38 17.08
N ILE A 168 -3.83 9.30 15.75
CA ILE A 168 -3.40 10.37 14.82
C ILE A 168 -4.20 11.66 15.06
N ILE A 169 -5.54 11.58 15.18
CA ILE A 169 -6.40 12.74 15.47
C ILE A 169 -6.02 13.38 16.81
N ASN A 170 -5.75 12.57 17.84
CA ASN A 170 -5.36 13.08 19.16
C ASN A 170 -3.93 13.67 19.16
N GLU A 171 -2.98 13.09 18.43
CA GLU A 171 -1.64 13.65 18.30
C GLU A 171 -1.64 14.97 17.51
N LYS A 172 -2.47 15.11 16.47
CA LYS A 172 -2.64 16.37 15.74
C LYS A 172 -3.21 17.46 16.64
N LYS A 173 -4.29 17.18 17.39
CA LYS A 173 -4.87 18.11 18.38
C LYS A 173 -3.86 18.51 19.45
N ASN A 174 -3.04 17.57 19.93
CA ASN A 174 -2.01 17.85 20.93
C ASN A 174 -0.89 18.73 20.38
N ARG A 175 -0.47 18.54 19.11
CA ARG A 175 0.52 19.40 18.45
C ARG A 175 -0.02 20.81 18.22
N GLU A 176 -1.27 20.94 17.74
CA GLU A 176 -1.94 22.23 17.55
C GLU A 176 -2.10 22.99 18.88
N HIS A 177 -2.45 22.28 19.96
CA HIS A 177 -2.53 22.87 21.30
C HIS A 177 -1.16 23.36 21.81
N LEU A 178 -0.10 22.58 21.65
CA LEU A 178 1.25 22.96 22.07
C LEU A 178 1.81 24.16 21.28
N ILE A 179 1.50 24.27 19.99
CA ILE A 179 1.87 25.42 19.16
C ILE A 179 1.16 26.68 19.64
N ASN A 180 -0.15 26.59 19.91
CA ASN A 180 -0.96 27.71 20.40
C ASN A 180 -0.53 28.20 21.79
N VAL A 181 -0.13 27.29 22.69
CA VAL A 181 0.39 27.64 24.02
C VAL A 181 1.76 28.33 23.95
N LYS A 182 2.62 27.96 22.98
CA LYS A 182 3.91 28.63 22.77
C LYS A 182 3.75 30.03 22.16
N THR A 183 2.81 30.22 21.23
CA THR A 183 2.54 31.53 20.61
C THR A 183 1.92 32.52 21.60
N THR A 184 1.05 32.06 22.50
CA THR A 184 0.48 32.92 23.57
C THR A 184 1.48 33.28 24.66
N ARG A 185 2.55 32.49 24.88
CA ARG A 185 3.62 32.84 25.82
C ARG A 185 4.63 33.85 25.28
N ASN A 186 4.85 33.90 23.96
CA ASN A 186 5.79 34.82 23.31
C ASN A 186 5.16 36.17 22.92
N SER A 187 3.88 36.38 23.22
CA SER A 187 3.11 37.61 22.91
C SER A 187 2.71 38.40 24.16
N ARG A 188 3.29 38.06 25.32
CA ARG A 188 3.23 38.82 26.58
C ARG A 188 4.63 39.26 26.97
#